data_AF-A0A8H4RBZ8-F1
#
_entry.id   AF-A0A8H4RBZ8-F1
#
_cell.length_a   1.000
_cell.length_b   1.000
_cell.length_c   1.000
_cell.angle_alpha   90.00
_cell.angle_beta   90.00
_cell.angle_gamma   90.00
#
_symmetry.space_group_name_H-M   'P 1'
#
loop_
_entity.id
_entity.type
_entity.pdbx_description
1 polymer ?
#
loop_
_entity_poly.entity_id
_entity_poly.type
_entity_poly.pdbx_seq_one_letter_code
_entity_poly.pdbx_strand_id
1 'polypeptide(L)'
;MRKLPDNPVIMPGPFQDWENYPFNFSGGQIHMDDTKHFHEELESRAGDLFVSDSSKTRVEVLDGLPGKAKLRTYLNYLSSQLTALERKVAYPKERKGHYEIDISQSQDLQLLRRKLFSVLFIIKSTLATIETIHSESETLGKHVEIEPTLQLSFQLELKYIANDLKSHLNTVEKLLLFSEDIRQLSHKMLELVGQELLHENGLNLERIAVADAEDKKARAFFSTGLVQWDQGNSGLKIRPEIWIALVTTIVLALGTLSMATFWDRRGRDMTVEENV
;
A
#
# COMPACT_ATOMS: atom_id res chain seq x y z
N MET A 1 25.66 45.79 -12.54
CA MET A 1 24.91 45.20 -13.66
C MET A 1 25.29 43.72 -13.77
N ARG A 2 24.42 42.80 -13.34
CA ARG A 2 24.63 41.34 -13.51
C ARG A 2 23.90 40.90 -14.78
N LYS A 3 24.62 40.24 -15.69
CA LYS A 3 24.05 39.63 -16.89
C LYS A 3 23.29 38.37 -16.49
N LEU A 4 22.04 38.23 -16.94
CA LEU A 4 21.27 36.99 -16.87
C LEU A 4 21.79 35.98 -17.91
N PRO A 5 21.70 34.66 -17.66
CA PRO A 5 22.07 33.64 -18.63
C PRO A 5 20.97 33.43 -19.69
N ASP A 6 21.37 33.45 -20.96
CA ASP A 6 20.52 33.33 -22.16
C ASP A 6 20.20 31.89 -22.56
N ASN A 7 19.75 31.04 -21.64
CA ASN A 7 19.27 29.70 -22.05
C ASN A 7 18.03 29.26 -21.25
N PRO A 8 16.85 29.15 -21.90
CA PRO A 8 15.69 28.58 -21.26
C PRO A 8 15.92 27.07 -21.06
N VAL A 9 15.85 26.62 -19.80
CA VAL A 9 15.73 25.20 -19.47
C VAL A 9 14.36 24.75 -19.97
N ILE A 10 14.34 24.00 -21.08
CA ILE A 10 13.15 23.29 -21.53
C ILE A 10 12.96 22.13 -20.55
N MET A 11 12.01 22.27 -19.62
CA MET A 11 11.57 21.14 -18.81
C MET A 11 10.82 20.17 -19.73
N PRO A 12 11.18 18.87 -19.74
CA PRO A 12 10.38 17.88 -20.46
C PRO A 12 8.96 17.91 -19.88
N GLY A 13 7.97 17.99 -20.77
CA GLY A 13 6.57 17.98 -20.35
C GLY A 13 6.21 16.65 -19.66
N PRO A 14 5.18 16.62 -18.79
CA PRO A 14 4.81 15.46 -17.97
C PRO A 14 4.29 14.23 -18.75
N PHE A 15 4.57 14.13 -20.06
CA PHE A 15 4.03 13.10 -20.95
C PHE A 15 5.09 12.41 -21.81
N GLN A 16 6.39 12.70 -21.64
CA GLN A 16 7.44 12.16 -22.51
C GLN A 16 7.80 10.69 -22.24
N ASP A 17 7.33 10.11 -21.12
CA ASP A 17 7.63 8.73 -20.74
C ASP A 17 6.59 7.69 -21.20
N TRP A 18 5.53 8.10 -21.90
CA TRP A 18 4.51 7.16 -22.40
C TRP A 18 5.04 6.24 -23.51
N GLU A 19 6.09 6.64 -24.21
CA GLU A 19 6.72 5.82 -25.26
C GLU A 19 7.49 4.61 -24.69
N ASN A 20 7.86 4.66 -23.41
CA ASN A 20 8.58 3.58 -22.70
C ASN A 20 7.67 2.69 -21.86
N TYR A 21 6.35 2.79 -22.01
CA TYR A 21 5.42 1.93 -21.28
C TYR A 21 5.55 0.48 -21.78
N PRO A 22 5.67 -0.54 -20.90
CA PRO A 22 5.88 -1.94 -21.29
C PRO A 22 4.71 -2.58 -22.07
N PHE A 23 3.66 -1.80 -22.35
CA PHE A 23 2.49 -2.18 -23.14
C PHE A 23 2.31 -1.28 -24.37
N ASN A 24 3.39 -0.74 -24.95
CA ASN A 24 3.30 0.03 -26.17
C ASN A 24 2.87 -0.93 -27.31
N PHE A 25 1.64 -0.76 -27.81
CA PHE A 25 1.14 -1.54 -28.93
C PHE A 25 1.98 -1.19 -30.15
N SER A 26 2.63 -2.18 -30.76
CA SER A 26 3.38 -1.97 -31.99
C SER A 26 2.43 -1.37 -33.03
N GLY A 27 2.75 -0.15 -33.49
CA GLY A 27 2.00 0.57 -34.52
C GLY A 27 2.09 -0.07 -35.91
N GLY A 28 2.17 -1.41 -35.99
CA GLY A 28 1.93 -2.13 -37.23
C GLY A 28 0.47 -1.92 -37.62
N GLN A 29 0.19 -1.75 -38.90
CA GLN A 29 -1.18 -1.67 -39.43
C GLN A 29 -1.99 -2.89 -38.98
N ILE A 30 -2.81 -2.71 -37.94
CA ILE A 30 -3.76 -3.73 -37.49
C ILE A 30 -4.94 -3.67 -38.45
N HIS A 31 -5.14 -4.75 -39.20
CA HIS A 31 -6.32 -4.93 -40.04
C HIS A 31 -7.56 -4.99 -39.12
N MET A 32 -8.53 -4.12 -39.36
CA MET A 32 -9.68 -3.86 -38.46
C MET A 32 -10.67 -5.03 -38.32
N ASP A 33 -10.47 -6.13 -39.05
CA ASP A 33 -11.38 -7.27 -39.09
C ASP A 33 -11.12 -8.34 -38.02
N ASP A 34 -10.03 -8.25 -37.25
CA ASP A 34 -9.65 -9.29 -36.28
C ASP A 34 -9.82 -8.88 -34.81
N THR A 35 -10.93 -8.20 -34.53
CA THR A 35 -11.30 -7.80 -33.16
C THR A 35 -11.55 -8.99 -32.24
N LYS A 36 -11.91 -10.16 -32.81
CA LYS A 36 -12.09 -11.41 -32.05
C LYS A 36 -10.78 -11.99 -31.55
N HIS A 37 -9.78 -12.12 -32.42
CA HIS A 37 -8.47 -12.63 -32.00
C HIS A 37 -7.83 -11.73 -30.93
N PHE A 38 -8.00 -10.41 -31.06
CA PHE A 38 -7.50 -9.47 -30.07
C PHE A 38 -8.23 -9.56 -28.73
N HIS A 39 -9.54 -9.83 -28.75
CA HIS A 39 -10.32 -10.06 -27.53
C HIS A 39 -9.90 -11.36 -26.82
N GLU A 40 -9.71 -12.44 -27.59
CA GLU A 40 -9.28 -13.74 -27.06
C GLU A 40 -7.84 -13.69 -26.50
N GLU A 41 -6.93 -12.98 -27.17
CA GLU A 41 -5.55 -12.80 -26.68
C GLU A 41 -5.49 -11.94 -25.41
N LEU A 42 -6.34 -10.89 -25.33
CA LEU A 42 -6.48 -10.09 -24.11
C LEU A 42 -7.09 -10.88 -22.96
N GLU A 43 -8.11 -11.70 -23.19
CA GLU A 43 -8.68 -12.58 -22.16
C GLU A 43 -7.67 -13.63 -21.69
N SER A 44 -6.92 -14.24 -22.61
CA SER A 44 -5.88 -15.21 -22.27
C SER A 44 -4.79 -14.59 -21.41
N ARG A 45 -4.33 -13.38 -21.76
CA ARG A 45 -3.29 -12.68 -20.99
C ARG A 45 -3.80 -12.06 -19.69
N ALA A 46 -5.09 -11.71 -19.63
CA ALA A 46 -5.73 -11.24 -18.41
C ALA A 46 -5.91 -12.35 -17.35
N GLY A 47 -5.90 -13.63 -17.75
CA GLY A 47 -5.87 -14.76 -16.84
C GLY A 47 -4.54 -14.91 -16.07
N ASP A 48 -3.43 -14.46 -16.66
CA ASP A 48 -2.09 -14.56 -16.07
C ASP A 48 -1.71 -13.33 -15.23
N LEU A 49 -2.34 -12.18 -15.44
CA LEU A 49 -2.27 -11.05 -14.52
C LEU A 49 -3.29 -11.27 -13.41
N PHE A 50 -2.88 -11.10 -12.14
CA PHE A 50 -3.70 -11.20 -10.92
C PHE A 50 -4.96 -10.30 -10.90
N VAL A 51 -5.90 -10.59 -11.79
CA VAL A 51 -7.19 -9.94 -11.91
C VAL A 51 -8.17 -10.94 -11.31
N SER A 52 -8.47 -10.77 -10.02
CA SER A 52 -9.62 -11.43 -9.39
C SER A 52 -10.85 -11.31 -10.32
N ASP A 53 -11.77 -12.28 -10.32
CA ASP A 53 -12.99 -12.18 -11.13
C ASP A 53 -13.81 -10.90 -10.82
N SER A 54 -13.62 -10.29 -9.64
CA SER A 54 -14.14 -8.96 -9.27
C SER A 54 -13.52 -7.78 -10.04
N SER A 55 -12.31 -7.96 -10.59
CA SER A 55 -11.57 -6.97 -11.37
C SER A 55 -11.63 -7.22 -12.89
N LYS A 56 -12.32 -8.28 -13.34
CA LYS A 56 -12.78 -8.38 -14.73
C LYS A 56 -13.77 -7.26 -14.96
N THR A 57 -13.25 -6.15 -15.43
CA THR A 57 -14.04 -5.03 -15.85
C THR A 57 -14.83 -5.47 -17.06
N ARG A 58 -16.11 -5.80 -16.84
CA ARG A 58 -17.11 -5.48 -17.83
C ARG A 58 -16.84 -4.02 -18.17
N VAL A 59 -16.20 -3.80 -19.32
CA VAL A 59 -16.37 -2.57 -20.06
C VAL A 59 -17.87 -2.58 -20.29
N GLU A 60 -18.61 -1.95 -19.40
CA GLU A 60 -19.95 -1.48 -19.70
C GLU A 60 -19.68 -0.48 -20.82
N VAL A 61 -19.62 -1.04 -22.03
CA VAL A 61 -19.78 -0.26 -23.24
C VAL A 61 -21.05 0.50 -22.95
N LEU A 62 -20.93 1.82 -22.92
CA LEU A 62 -22.04 2.75 -22.79
C LEU A 62 -22.85 2.64 -24.10
N ASP A 63 -23.38 1.45 -24.38
CA ASP A 63 -24.20 1.10 -25.52
C ASP A 63 -25.48 1.91 -25.38
N GLY A 64 -25.47 3.08 -26.00
CA GLY A 64 -26.55 4.06 -25.95
C GLY A 64 -26.48 4.99 -24.75
N LEU A 65 -25.65 6.02 -24.82
CA LEU A 65 -25.80 7.23 -23.99
C LEU A 65 -26.71 8.27 -24.68
N PRO A 66 -28.07 8.17 -24.60
CA PRO A 66 -28.93 9.32 -24.79
C PRO A 66 -29.52 9.73 -23.44
N GLY A 67 -29.22 10.97 -23.04
CA GLY A 67 -29.91 11.67 -21.96
C GLY A 67 -28.98 12.35 -20.95
N LYS A 68 -29.11 13.68 -20.86
CA LYS A 68 -28.52 14.55 -19.83
C LYS A 68 -28.58 13.99 -18.40
N ALA A 69 -29.69 13.33 -18.04
CA ALA A 69 -29.88 12.72 -16.72
C ALA A 69 -28.96 11.51 -16.44
N LYS A 70 -28.51 10.81 -17.49
CA LYS A 70 -27.69 9.59 -17.36
C LYS A 70 -26.24 9.93 -17.01
N LEU A 71 -25.63 10.91 -17.69
CA LEU A 71 -24.24 11.31 -17.44
C LEU A 71 -24.05 11.84 -16.03
N ARG A 72 -24.95 12.72 -15.56
CA ARG A 72 -24.91 13.24 -14.18
C ARG A 72 -24.99 12.12 -13.15
N THR A 73 -25.92 11.18 -13.34
CA THR A 73 -26.08 10.03 -12.44
C THR A 73 -24.83 9.15 -12.42
N TYR A 74 -24.22 8.91 -13.59
CA TYR A 74 -22.99 8.15 -13.68
C TYR A 74 -21.80 8.85 -12.99
N LEU A 75 -21.65 10.16 -13.17
CA LEU A 75 -20.63 10.94 -12.46
C LEU A 75 -20.82 10.92 -10.94
N ASN A 76 -22.07 10.99 -10.46
CA ASN A 76 -22.39 10.86 -9.03
C ASN A 76 -22.04 9.46 -8.51
N TYR A 77 -22.27 8.42 -9.31
CA TYR A 77 -21.88 7.05 -8.98
C TYR A 77 -20.35 6.92 -8.87
N LEU A 78 -19.59 7.44 -9.84
CA LEU A 78 -18.12 7.44 -9.78
C LEU A 78 -17.59 8.25 -8.58
N SER A 79 -18.20 9.40 -8.30
CA SER A 79 -17.90 10.21 -7.11
C SER A 79 -18.10 9.41 -5.81
N SER A 80 -19.24 8.74 -5.69
CA SER A 80 -19.56 7.91 -4.52
C SER A 80 -18.56 6.77 -4.32
N GLN A 81 -18.12 6.14 -5.42
CA GLN A 81 -17.08 5.10 -5.36
C GLN A 81 -15.72 5.66 -4.93
N LEU A 82 -15.31 6.83 -5.44
CA LEU A 82 -14.07 7.48 -5.00
C LEU A 82 -14.13 7.84 -3.51
N THR A 83 -15.25 8.39 -3.01
CA THR A 83 -15.43 8.66 -1.58
C THR A 83 -15.41 7.38 -0.74
N ALA A 84 -15.99 6.29 -1.23
CA ALA A 84 -15.92 5.00 -0.54
C ALA A 84 -14.47 4.48 -0.48
N LEU A 85 -13.69 4.68 -1.55
CA LEU A 85 -12.29 4.27 -1.62
C LEU A 85 -11.39 5.15 -0.74
N GLU A 86 -11.60 6.46 -0.73
CA GLU A 86 -10.92 7.39 0.18
C GLU A 86 -11.07 6.94 1.63
N ARG A 87 -12.29 6.60 2.08
CA ARG A 87 -12.53 6.11 3.44
C ARG A 87 -11.77 4.82 3.74
N LYS A 88 -11.64 3.91 2.77
CA LYS A 88 -10.87 2.66 2.95
C LYS A 88 -9.37 2.93 3.07
N VAL A 89 -8.84 3.91 2.32
CA VAL A 89 -7.43 4.30 2.34
C VAL A 89 -7.09 5.10 3.60
N ALA A 90 -7.97 6.02 4.03
CA ALA A 90 -7.75 6.88 5.18
C ALA A 90 -7.83 6.13 6.51
N TYR A 91 -8.65 5.08 6.58
CA TYR A 91 -8.84 4.26 7.77
C TYR A 91 -8.47 2.81 7.47
N PRO A 92 -7.17 2.49 7.35
CA PRO A 92 -6.74 1.11 7.14
C PRO A 92 -7.27 0.25 8.29
N LYS A 93 -7.88 -0.89 7.95
CA LYS A 93 -8.38 -1.82 8.97
C LYS A 93 -7.19 -2.47 9.65
N GLU A 94 -7.03 -2.22 10.94
CA GLU A 94 -6.15 -3.02 11.77
C GLU A 94 -6.72 -4.43 11.89
N ARG A 95 -6.09 -5.40 11.23
CA ARG A 95 -6.41 -6.82 11.42
C ARG A 95 -5.30 -7.44 12.23
N LYS A 96 -5.62 -7.82 13.48
CA LYS A 96 -4.73 -8.59 14.36
C LYS A 96 -3.35 -7.94 14.58
N GLY A 97 -3.28 -6.61 14.69
CA GLY A 97 -2.03 -5.90 14.94
C GLY A 97 -1.09 -5.76 13.74
N HIS A 98 -1.55 -6.09 12.52
CA HIS A 98 -0.80 -5.84 11.29
C HIS A 98 -1.61 -4.96 10.34
N TYR A 99 -0.94 -3.98 9.74
CA TYR A 99 -1.50 -3.17 8.66
C TYR A 99 -1.56 -4.01 7.38
N GLU A 100 -2.77 -4.44 7.00
CA GLU A 100 -2.99 -5.10 5.72
C GLU A 100 -3.10 -4.01 4.64
N ILE A 101 -1.97 -3.71 3.99
CA ILE A 101 -1.97 -2.85 2.80
C ILE A 101 -2.62 -3.64 1.67
N ASP A 102 -3.84 -3.26 1.35
CA ASP A 102 -4.61 -3.91 0.31
C ASP A 102 -4.27 -3.32 -1.07
N ILE A 103 -3.43 -4.01 -1.83
CA ILE A 103 -3.03 -3.64 -3.20
C ILE A 103 -4.26 -3.50 -4.12
N SER A 104 -5.37 -4.18 -3.81
CA SER A 104 -6.61 -4.06 -4.59
C SER A 104 -7.18 -2.64 -4.58
N GLN A 105 -6.95 -1.86 -3.52
CA GLN A 105 -7.40 -0.46 -3.45
C GLN A 105 -6.71 0.42 -4.49
N SER A 106 -5.44 0.15 -4.77
CA SER A 106 -4.69 0.85 -5.82
C SER A 106 -5.21 0.47 -7.21
N GLN A 107 -5.57 -0.80 -7.42
CA GLN A 107 -6.16 -1.28 -8.68
C GLN A 107 -7.55 -0.66 -8.91
N ASP A 108 -8.40 -0.64 -7.87
CA ASP A 108 -9.72 0.00 -7.89
C ASP A 108 -9.62 1.50 -8.23
N LEU A 109 -8.65 2.20 -7.63
CA LEU A 109 -8.38 3.62 -7.92
C LEU A 109 -8.01 3.82 -9.39
N GLN A 110 -7.09 3.01 -9.92
CA GLN A 110 -6.68 3.09 -11.31
C GLN A 110 -7.84 2.82 -12.27
N LEU A 111 -8.68 1.84 -11.93
CA LEU A 111 -9.87 1.55 -12.71
C LEU A 111 -10.84 2.76 -12.75
N LEU A 112 -11.13 3.37 -11.60
CA LEU A 112 -11.99 4.56 -11.53
C LEU A 112 -11.40 5.72 -12.33
N ARG A 113 -10.08 5.93 -12.25
CA ARG A 113 -9.39 6.94 -13.06
C ARG A 113 -9.53 6.69 -14.55
N ARG A 114 -9.34 5.44 -15.01
CA ARG A 114 -9.54 5.07 -16.42
C ARG A 114 -10.96 5.39 -16.87
N LYS A 115 -11.98 5.04 -16.07
CA LYS A 115 -13.39 5.39 -16.35
C LYS A 115 -13.60 6.91 -16.46
N LEU A 116 -13.02 7.69 -15.55
CA LEU A 116 -13.09 9.15 -15.59
C LEU A 116 -12.41 9.74 -16.83
N PHE A 117 -11.24 9.23 -17.23
CA PHE A 117 -10.57 9.64 -18.45
C PHE A 117 -11.37 9.31 -19.71
N SER A 118 -12.01 8.14 -19.77
CA SER A 118 -12.92 7.81 -20.87
C SER A 118 -14.09 8.80 -20.95
N VAL A 119 -14.71 9.16 -19.82
CA VAL A 119 -15.77 10.17 -19.80
C VAL A 119 -15.24 11.55 -20.21
N LEU A 120 -14.06 11.95 -19.74
CA LEU A 120 -13.41 13.20 -20.11
C LEU A 120 -13.22 13.29 -21.63
N PHE A 121 -12.70 12.22 -22.22
CA PHE A 121 -12.48 12.13 -23.67
C PHE A 121 -13.80 12.27 -24.44
N ILE A 122 -14.84 11.53 -24.05
CA ILE A 122 -16.16 11.59 -24.68
C ILE A 122 -16.76 13.00 -24.61
N ILE A 123 -16.69 13.65 -23.43
CA ILE A 123 -17.22 15.02 -23.25
C ILE A 123 -16.46 16.01 -24.13
N LYS A 124 -15.12 15.94 -24.17
CA LYS A 124 -14.29 16.83 -25.01
C LYS A 124 -14.56 16.63 -26.50
N SER A 125 -14.67 15.39 -26.95
CA SER A 125 -15.02 15.08 -28.34
C SER A 125 -16.42 15.61 -28.70
N THR A 126 -17.40 15.40 -27.82
CA THR A 126 -18.77 15.89 -28.03
C THR A 126 -18.83 17.42 -28.09
N LEU A 127 -18.09 18.11 -27.20
CA LEU A 127 -17.99 19.57 -27.24
C LEU A 127 -17.40 20.07 -28.56
N ALA A 128 -16.33 19.46 -29.04
CA ALA A 128 -15.74 19.80 -30.34
C ALA A 128 -16.73 19.59 -31.49
N THR A 129 -17.50 18.49 -31.48
CA THR A 129 -18.54 18.27 -32.49
C THR A 129 -19.64 19.34 -32.44
N ILE A 130 -20.07 19.76 -31.26
CA ILE A 130 -21.07 20.85 -31.12
C ILE A 130 -20.52 22.17 -31.65
N GLU A 131 -19.24 22.46 -31.42
CA GLU A 131 -18.59 23.66 -31.96
C GLU A 131 -18.54 23.63 -33.50
N THR A 132 -18.25 22.47 -34.10
CA THR A 132 -18.30 22.31 -35.56
C THR A 132 -19.71 22.52 -36.11
N ILE A 133 -20.73 21.90 -35.50
CA ILE A 133 -22.15 22.06 -35.89
C ILE A 133 -22.60 23.51 -35.74
N HIS A 134 -22.21 24.19 -34.65
CA HIS A 134 -22.49 25.60 -34.45
C HIS A 134 -21.90 26.44 -35.59
N SER A 135 -20.62 26.24 -35.94
CA SER A 135 -19.98 26.97 -37.04
C SER A 135 -20.64 26.72 -38.40
N GLU A 136 -21.00 25.46 -38.70
CA GLU A 136 -21.67 25.08 -39.95
C GLU A 136 -23.10 25.64 -40.03
N SER A 137 -23.83 25.63 -38.92
CA SER A 137 -25.18 26.21 -38.88
C SER A 137 -25.17 27.73 -39.07
N GLU A 138 -24.10 28.41 -38.64
CA GLU A 138 -23.91 29.84 -38.89
C GLU A 138 -23.60 30.12 -40.37
N THR A 139 -22.80 29.27 -41.03
CA THR A 139 -22.51 29.42 -42.46
C THR A 139 -23.73 29.07 -43.31
N LEU A 140 -24.48 28.02 -42.97
CA LEU A 140 -25.72 27.62 -43.66
C LEU A 140 -26.79 28.71 -43.58
N GLY A 141 -26.96 29.37 -42.43
CA GLY A 141 -27.91 30.46 -42.29
C GLY A 141 -27.61 31.69 -43.17
N LYS A 142 -26.39 31.81 -43.70
CA LYS A 142 -26.02 32.87 -44.67
C LYS A 142 -26.41 32.50 -46.11
N HIS A 143 -26.56 31.22 -46.41
CA HIS A 143 -26.79 30.71 -47.76
C HIS A 143 -28.23 30.23 -47.98
N VAL A 144 -28.94 29.88 -46.92
CA VAL A 144 -30.31 29.37 -46.95
C VAL A 144 -31.21 30.30 -46.13
N GLU A 145 -32.33 30.73 -46.70
CA GLU A 145 -33.38 31.47 -45.98
C GLU A 145 -34.08 30.53 -44.99
N ILE A 146 -33.46 30.32 -43.84
CA ILE A 146 -34.05 29.64 -42.69
C ILE A 146 -34.83 30.67 -41.88
N GLU A 147 -35.99 30.29 -41.35
CA GLU A 147 -36.76 31.15 -40.46
C GLU A 147 -35.89 31.60 -39.26
N PRO A 148 -35.72 32.92 -39.01
CA PRO A 148 -34.80 33.41 -37.98
C PRO A 148 -35.12 32.91 -36.57
N THR A 149 -36.39 32.66 -36.29
CA THR A 149 -36.89 32.11 -35.01
C THR A 149 -36.36 30.69 -34.78
N LEU A 150 -36.43 29.83 -35.82
CA LEU A 150 -35.93 28.47 -35.78
C LEU A 150 -34.41 28.46 -35.61
N GLN A 151 -33.68 29.27 -36.38
CA GLN A 151 -32.24 29.40 -36.24
C GLN A 151 -31.83 29.82 -34.82
N LEU A 152 -32.49 30.85 -34.27
CA LEU A 152 -32.23 31.30 -32.90
C LEU A 152 -32.50 30.19 -31.87
N SER A 153 -33.62 29.47 -32.00
CA SER A 153 -33.98 28.39 -31.08
C SER A 153 -32.95 27.27 -31.08
N PHE A 154 -32.46 26.87 -32.26
CA PHE A 154 -31.42 25.86 -32.43
C PHE A 154 -30.09 26.31 -31.81
N GLN A 155 -29.68 27.55 -32.04
CA GLN A 155 -28.44 28.10 -31.44
C GLN A 155 -28.52 28.14 -29.92
N LEU A 156 -29.66 28.52 -29.37
CA LEU A 156 -29.88 28.51 -27.92
C LEU A 156 -29.81 27.11 -27.33
N GLU A 157 -30.36 26.11 -28.03
CA GLU A 157 -30.30 24.72 -27.59
C GLU A 157 -28.87 24.16 -27.64
N LEU A 158 -28.11 24.40 -28.73
CA LEU A 158 -26.69 24.02 -28.81
C LEU A 158 -25.87 24.66 -27.68
N LYS A 159 -26.10 25.95 -27.43
CA LYS A 159 -25.42 26.67 -26.34
C LYS A 159 -25.77 26.09 -24.97
N TYR A 160 -27.01 25.70 -24.75
CA TYR A 160 -27.44 25.06 -23.51
C TYR A 160 -26.75 23.70 -23.31
N ILE A 161 -26.71 22.86 -24.35
CA ILE A 161 -26.04 21.55 -24.32
C ILE A 161 -24.54 21.74 -24.07
N ALA A 162 -23.90 22.67 -24.77
CA ALA A 162 -22.47 22.96 -24.59
C ALA A 162 -22.14 23.42 -23.16
N ASN A 163 -22.96 24.29 -22.57
CA ASN A 163 -22.78 24.74 -21.19
C ASN A 163 -22.94 23.59 -20.19
N ASP A 164 -23.89 22.69 -20.42
CA ASP A 164 -24.12 21.53 -19.58
C ASP A 164 -22.94 20.55 -19.63
N LEU A 165 -22.43 20.27 -20.83
CA LEU A 165 -21.22 19.46 -21.03
C LEU A 165 -19.99 20.09 -20.38
N LYS A 166 -19.83 21.42 -20.44
CA LYS A 166 -18.76 22.14 -19.72
C LYS A 166 -18.88 22.00 -18.20
N SER A 167 -20.10 22.00 -17.67
CA SER A 167 -20.34 21.72 -16.25
C SER A 167 -19.93 20.29 -15.85
N HIS A 168 -20.26 19.31 -16.70
CA HIS A 168 -19.82 17.93 -16.52
C HIS A 168 -18.31 17.77 -16.65
N LEU A 169 -17.68 18.47 -17.60
CA LEU A 169 -16.22 18.53 -17.77
C LEU A 169 -15.53 18.96 -16.48
N ASN A 170 -15.96 20.10 -15.92
CA ASN A 170 -15.43 20.61 -14.65
C ASN A 170 -15.62 19.62 -13.49
N THR A 171 -16.73 18.87 -13.50
CA THR A 171 -16.99 17.83 -12.49
C THR A 171 -16.01 16.67 -12.63
N VAL A 172 -15.78 16.18 -13.85
CA VAL A 172 -14.81 15.11 -14.12
C VAL A 172 -13.39 15.53 -13.73
N GLU A 173 -12.99 16.75 -14.05
CA GLU A 173 -11.67 17.29 -13.68
C GLU A 173 -11.49 17.35 -12.16
N LYS A 174 -12.51 17.79 -11.42
CA LYS A 174 -12.51 17.75 -9.95
C LYS A 174 -12.40 16.32 -9.41
N LEU A 175 -13.11 15.36 -10.00
CA LEU A 175 -13.01 13.95 -9.59
C LEU A 175 -11.64 13.35 -9.91
N LEU A 176 -11.01 13.74 -11.02
CA LEU A 176 -9.64 13.34 -11.35
C LEU A 176 -8.63 13.90 -10.35
N LEU A 177 -8.75 15.18 -9.98
CA LEU A 177 -7.94 15.78 -8.90
C LEU A 177 -8.16 15.05 -7.57
N PHE A 178 -9.41 14.80 -7.18
CA PHE A 178 -9.71 14.06 -5.96
C PHE A 178 -9.11 12.64 -5.96
N SER A 179 -9.18 11.95 -7.09
CA SER A 179 -8.55 10.62 -7.23
C SER A 179 -7.02 10.67 -7.14
N GLU A 180 -6.41 11.81 -7.51
CA GLU A 180 -4.98 12.04 -7.36
C GLU A 180 -4.61 12.26 -5.89
N ASP A 181 -5.44 12.99 -5.14
CA ASP A 181 -5.26 13.17 -3.71
C ASP A 181 -5.34 11.83 -2.95
N ILE A 182 -6.30 10.96 -3.31
CA ILE A 182 -6.40 9.60 -2.75
C ILE A 182 -5.13 8.79 -3.05
N ARG A 183 -4.58 8.90 -4.26
CA ARG A 183 -3.34 8.23 -4.65
C ARG A 183 -2.16 8.68 -3.78
N GLN A 184 -2.02 9.98 -3.57
CA GLN A 184 -0.97 10.54 -2.73
C GLN A 184 -1.14 10.14 -1.26
N LEU A 185 -2.38 10.14 -0.76
CA LEU A 185 -2.69 9.68 0.59
C LEU A 185 -2.29 8.21 0.77
N SER A 186 -2.65 7.34 -0.19
CA SER A 186 -2.28 5.93 -0.17
C SER A 186 -0.76 5.74 -0.13
N HIS A 187 -0.01 6.51 -0.93
CA HIS A 187 1.45 6.44 -0.92
C HIS A 187 2.06 6.87 0.42
N LYS A 188 1.58 7.99 1.00
CA LYS A 188 2.03 8.46 2.31
C LYS A 188 1.71 7.46 3.43
N MET A 189 0.53 6.86 3.41
CA MET A 189 0.17 5.81 4.37
C MET A 189 1.08 4.59 4.24
N LEU A 190 1.38 4.17 3.01
CA LEU A 190 2.33 3.08 2.76
C LEU A 190 3.72 3.39 3.32
N GLU A 191 4.21 4.61 3.09
CA GLU A 191 5.50 5.09 3.58
C GLU A 191 5.55 5.08 5.11
N LEU A 192 4.51 5.61 5.77
CA LEU A 192 4.40 5.63 7.23
C LEU A 192 4.39 4.21 7.81
N VAL A 193 3.57 3.31 7.26
CA VAL A 193 3.54 1.90 7.68
C VAL A 193 4.90 1.23 7.46
N GLY A 194 5.57 1.52 6.34
CA GLY A 194 6.92 1.02 6.07
C GLY A 194 7.94 1.50 7.11
N GLN A 195 7.89 2.78 7.50
CA GLN A 195 8.76 3.34 8.54
C GLN A 195 8.49 2.72 9.91
N GLU A 196 7.22 2.53 10.28
CA GLU A 196 6.82 1.91 11.54
C GLU A 196 7.32 0.47 11.64
N LEU A 197 7.13 -0.33 10.58
CA LEU A 197 7.63 -1.71 10.51
C LEU A 197 9.16 -1.80 10.59
N LEU A 198 9.88 -0.87 9.94
CA LEU A 198 11.34 -0.82 10.05
C LEU A 198 11.79 -0.48 11.48
N HIS A 199 11.10 0.44 12.14
CA HIS A 199 11.38 0.80 13.52
C HIS A 199 11.12 -0.37 14.48
N GLU A 200 9.97 -1.04 14.35
CA GLU A 200 9.61 -2.20 15.17
C GLU A 200 10.58 -3.37 14.98
N ASN A 201 10.94 -3.68 13.74
CA ASN A 201 11.96 -4.69 13.44
C ASN A 201 13.32 -4.33 14.02
N GLY A 202 13.70 -3.04 13.97
CA GLY A 202 14.91 -2.54 14.61
C GLY A 202 14.93 -2.81 16.12
N LEU A 203 13.84 -2.47 16.82
CA LEU A 203 13.69 -2.73 18.26
C LEU A 203 13.68 -4.23 18.59
N ASN A 204 13.02 -5.05 17.76
CA ASN A 204 12.98 -6.50 17.96
C ASN A 204 14.36 -7.14 17.75
N LEU A 205 15.12 -6.69 16.75
CA LEU A 205 16.50 -7.14 16.52
C LEU A 205 17.43 -6.73 17.67
N GLU A 206 17.26 -5.52 18.21
CA GLU A 206 18.00 -5.07 19.40
C GLU A 206 17.71 -5.96 20.61
N ARG A 207 16.43 -6.28 20.86
CA ARG A 207 16.03 -7.21 21.93
C ARG A 207 16.64 -8.60 21.76
N ILE A 208 16.64 -9.13 20.54
CA ILE A 208 17.25 -10.43 20.24
C ILE A 208 18.77 -10.38 20.48
N ALA A 209 19.45 -9.30 20.06
CA ALA A 209 20.88 -9.13 20.27
C ALA A 209 21.24 -9.03 21.76
N VAL A 210 20.42 -8.33 22.56
CA VAL A 210 20.59 -8.25 24.02
C VAL A 210 20.39 -9.63 24.65
N ALA A 211 19.33 -10.35 24.30
CA ALA A 211 19.06 -11.70 24.81
C ALA A 211 20.19 -12.69 24.45
N ASP A 212 20.70 -12.66 23.20
CA ASP A 212 21.82 -13.50 22.77
C ASP A 212 23.13 -13.14 23.51
N ALA A 213 23.36 -11.85 23.78
CA ALA A 213 24.49 -11.41 24.58
C ALA A 213 24.41 -11.89 26.04
N GLU A 214 23.23 -11.88 26.64
CA GLU A 214 22.98 -12.43 27.98
C GLU A 214 23.18 -13.94 28.01
N ASP A 215 22.66 -14.67 27.03
CA ASP A 215 22.87 -16.12 26.88
C ASP A 215 24.34 -16.47 26.67
N LYS A 216 25.07 -15.69 25.88
CA LYS A 216 26.52 -15.84 25.70
C LYS A 216 27.27 -15.59 27.00
N LYS A 217 26.90 -14.56 27.76
CA LYS A 217 27.47 -14.31 29.10
C LYS A 217 27.20 -15.50 30.02
N ALA A 218 25.96 -15.97 30.12
CA ALA A 218 25.60 -17.14 30.92
C ALA A 218 26.42 -18.37 30.53
N ARG A 219 26.50 -18.70 29.23
CA ARG A 219 27.32 -19.81 28.71
C ARG A 219 28.81 -19.65 29.04
N ALA A 220 29.36 -18.44 28.91
CA ALA A 220 30.75 -18.17 29.26
C ALA A 220 31.02 -18.36 30.77
N PHE A 221 30.09 -17.95 31.64
CA PHE A 221 30.17 -18.21 33.08
C PHE A 221 30.20 -19.73 33.38
N PHE A 222 29.32 -20.53 32.76
CA PHE A 222 29.32 -21.98 32.97
C PHE A 222 30.58 -22.69 32.42
N SER A 223 31.11 -22.22 31.29
CA SER A 223 32.33 -22.76 30.66
C SER A 223 33.61 -22.44 31.45
N THR A 224 33.69 -21.23 32.01
CA THR A 224 34.86 -20.81 32.81
C THR A 224 34.85 -21.34 34.24
N GLY A 225 33.66 -21.59 34.81
CA GLY A 225 33.50 -22.05 36.19
C GLY A 225 33.46 -23.56 36.40
N LEU A 226 32.91 -24.36 35.47
CA LEU A 226 32.61 -25.78 35.76
C LEU A 226 32.97 -26.81 34.65
N VAL A 227 33.02 -26.45 33.36
CA VAL A 227 33.21 -27.45 32.29
C VAL A 227 34.11 -26.93 31.18
N GLN A 228 35.19 -27.66 30.87
CA GLN A 228 36.08 -27.35 29.75
C GLN A 228 35.69 -28.22 28.54
N TRP A 229 35.33 -27.58 27.42
CA TRP A 229 35.01 -28.29 26.19
C TRP A 229 36.31 -28.73 25.48
N ASP A 230 36.48 -30.04 25.28
CA ASP A 230 37.65 -30.64 24.62
C ASP A 230 37.36 -30.76 23.11
N GLN A 231 38.07 -30.02 22.26
CA GLN A 231 37.85 -30.01 20.81
C GLN A 231 38.22 -31.33 20.10
N GLY A 232 38.92 -32.26 20.78
CA GLY A 232 39.40 -33.51 20.17
C GLY A 232 38.49 -34.73 20.33
N ASN A 233 37.48 -34.68 21.21
CA ASN A 233 36.57 -35.80 21.45
C ASN A 233 35.21 -35.21 21.83
N SER A 234 34.14 -35.61 21.16
CA SER A 234 32.78 -35.06 21.28
C SER A 234 32.09 -35.37 22.62
N GLY A 235 32.78 -35.19 23.75
CA GLY A 235 32.29 -35.50 25.09
C GLY A 235 32.56 -34.38 26.08
N LEU A 236 31.54 -34.04 26.88
CA LEU A 236 31.66 -33.16 28.05
C LEU A 236 32.64 -33.77 29.06
N LYS A 237 33.81 -33.16 29.27
CA LYS A 237 34.70 -33.50 30.40
C LYS A 237 34.42 -32.55 31.55
N ILE A 238 33.80 -33.07 32.60
CA ILE A 238 33.69 -32.39 33.90
C ILE A 238 35.11 -32.27 34.46
N ARG A 239 35.53 -31.08 34.90
CA ARG A 239 36.87 -30.91 35.50
C ARG A 239 37.01 -31.87 36.69
N PRO A 240 38.06 -32.70 36.75
CA PRO A 240 38.22 -33.69 37.83
C PRO A 240 38.33 -33.05 39.23
N GLU A 241 38.61 -31.74 39.29
CA GLU A 241 38.72 -30.94 40.50
C GLU A 241 37.36 -30.66 41.18
N ILE A 242 36.23 -30.83 40.48
CA ILE A 242 34.89 -30.58 41.02
C ILE A 242 34.52 -31.55 42.14
N TRP A 243 35.05 -32.77 42.10
CA TRP A 243 34.82 -33.75 43.16
C TRP A 243 35.41 -33.29 44.50
N ILE A 244 36.50 -32.51 44.49
CA ILE A 244 37.12 -31.99 45.71
C ILE A 244 36.21 -30.95 46.37
N ALA A 245 35.64 -30.03 45.59
CA ALA A 245 34.69 -29.02 46.10
C ALA A 245 33.41 -29.67 46.64
N LEU A 246 32.93 -30.73 45.99
CA LEU A 246 31.75 -31.47 46.47
C LEU A 246 32.04 -32.16 47.80
N VAL A 247 33.19 -32.84 47.92
CA VAL A 247 33.61 -33.51 49.16
C VAL A 247 33.81 -32.51 50.28
N THR A 248 34.49 -31.38 50.02
CA THR A 248 34.70 -30.37 51.05
C THR A 248 33.39 -29.79 51.53
N THR A 249 32.43 -29.51 50.64
CA THR A 249 31.10 -29.00 51.03
C THR A 249 30.33 -29.99 51.90
N ILE A 250 30.36 -31.29 51.56
CA ILE A 250 29.73 -32.35 52.35
C ILE A 250 30.40 -32.47 53.72
N VAL A 251 31.74 -32.47 53.77
CA VAL A 251 32.50 -32.53 55.03
C VAL A 251 32.20 -31.32 55.91
N LEU A 252 32.12 -30.12 55.33
CA LEU A 252 31.78 -28.89 56.05
C LEU A 252 30.35 -28.92 56.58
N ALA A 253 29.39 -29.39 55.78
CA ALA A 253 27.99 -29.54 56.19
C ALA A 253 27.85 -30.55 57.34
N LEU A 254 28.49 -31.71 57.23
CA LEU A 254 28.51 -32.73 58.28
C LEU A 254 29.22 -32.25 59.55
N GLY A 255 30.33 -31.52 59.42
CA GLY A 255 31.04 -30.92 60.54
C GLY A 255 30.18 -29.88 61.26
N THR A 256 29.45 -29.06 60.51
CA THR A 256 28.55 -28.04 61.06
C THR A 256 27.38 -28.69 61.81
N LEU A 257 26.77 -29.74 61.24
CA LEU A 257 25.72 -30.54 61.89
C LEU A 257 26.22 -31.23 63.17
N SER A 258 27.43 -31.78 63.12
CA SER A 258 28.07 -32.43 64.28
C SER A 258 28.34 -31.44 65.40
N MET A 259 28.81 -30.23 65.05
CA MET A 259 29.07 -29.18 66.04
C MET A 259 27.78 -28.63 66.64
N ALA A 260 26.73 -28.45 65.83
CA ALA A 260 25.41 -28.03 66.30
C ALA A 260 24.79 -29.04 67.26
N THR A 261 24.86 -30.34 66.93
CA THR A 261 24.34 -31.41 67.80
C THR A 261 25.16 -31.59 69.08
N PHE A 262 26.47 -31.36 69.04
CA PHE A 262 27.31 -31.35 70.23
C PHE A 262 26.95 -30.22 71.20
N TRP A 263 26.73 -29.00 70.69
CA TRP A 263 26.29 -27.86 71.49
C TRP A 263 24.89 -28.07 72.07
N ASP A 264 23.96 -28.64 71.30
CA ASP A 264 22.60 -28.95 71.77
C ASP A 264 22.57 -30.02 72.88
N ARG A 265 23.49 -30.99 72.85
CA ARG A 265 23.66 -31.94 73.95
C ARG A 265 24.20 -31.26 75.20
N ARG A 266 25.24 -30.42 75.06
CA ARG A 266 25.85 -29.72 76.20
C ARG A 266 24.89 -28.73 76.87
N GLY A 267 23.98 -28.12 76.13
CA GLY A 267 22.95 -27.24 76.70
C GLY A 267 21.94 -27.98 77.58
N ARG A 268 21.64 -29.25 77.27
CA ARG A 268 20.70 -30.07 78.05
C ARG A 268 21.29 -30.57 79.37
N ASP A 269 22.61 -30.73 79.46
CA ASP A 269 23.25 -31.15 80.71
C ASP A 269 23.27 -30.00 81.74
N MET A 270 23.31 -28.73 81.28
CA MET A 270 23.31 -27.56 82.17
C MET A 270 21.94 -27.22 82.75
N THR A 271 20.83 -27.62 82.12
CA THR A 271 19.47 -27.39 82.68
C THR A 271 19.07 -28.43 83.73
N VAL A 272 19.83 -29.51 83.89
CA VAL A 272 19.60 -30.53 84.92
C VAL A 272 20.22 -30.12 86.26
N GLU A 273 21.27 -29.30 86.28
CA GLU A 273 21.89 -28.80 87.52
C GLU A 273 21.16 -27.59 88.14
N GLU A 274 20.24 -26.92 87.42
CA GLU A 274 19.47 -25.78 87.96
C GLU A 274 18.16 -26.20 88.66
N ASN A 275 17.81 -27.50 88.64
CA ASN A 275 16.60 -28.05 89.28
C ASN A 275 16.91 -29.05 90.42
N VAL A 276 18.09 -28.98 91.03
CA VAL A 276 18.46 -29.71 92.26
C VAL A 276 18.74 -28.75 93.40
#